data_AF-A0A1Q2CRW7-F1
#
_entry.id   AF-A0A1Q2CRW7-F1
#
_cell.length_a   1.000
_cell.length_b   1.000
_cell.length_c   1.000
_cell.angle_alpha   90.00
_cell.angle_beta   90.00
_cell.angle_gamma   90.00
#
_symmetry.space_group_name_H-M   'P 1'
#
loop_
_entity.id
_entity.type
_entity.pdbx_description
1 polymer ?
#
loop_
_entity_poly.entity_id
_entity_poly.type
_entity_poly.pdbx_seq_one_letter_code
_entity_poly.pdbx_strand_id
1 'polypeptide(L)'
;MKEHDPAVAAAKTLLADVTPREVRVEVLHPADGAQLQFAHLEAASDDVDAATLAALTGRSQRSIDESVPTGDDTLRKLWTNVLLGSIVHDIALTRHLGLGLADVIHARRVGDEFPGSVFAAGTTGNGVAWNLGWHFIADYPEYRETITVHHDKGTIELRFATPYVLNAPTVLRVSTGDDQLISQVSEQTWPQEEAFERELRSLLTLASGGTPDGSSIRAARQDLASAQALWRACATSAGIDAETGSAATHA
;
A
#
# COMPACT_ATOMS: atom_id res chain seq x y z
N MET A 1 -3.31 9.00 -5.01
CA MET A 1 -2.99 10.11 -4.07
C MET A 1 -1.56 10.11 -3.52
N LYS A 2 -1.03 9.07 -2.86
CA LYS A 2 0.25 9.15 -2.10
C LYS A 2 1.45 9.66 -2.92
N GLU A 3 1.53 9.31 -4.21
CA GLU A 3 2.58 9.80 -5.12
C GLU A 3 2.55 11.34 -5.33
N HIS A 4 1.43 11.98 -5.04
CA HIS A 4 1.25 13.43 -5.15
C HIS A 4 1.45 14.15 -3.81
N ASP A 5 1.72 13.43 -2.71
CA ASP A 5 1.93 14.01 -1.39
C ASP A 5 3.24 14.82 -1.33
N PRO A 6 3.22 16.06 -0.79
CA PRO A 6 4.44 16.89 -0.66
C PRO A 6 5.56 16.23 0.16
N ALA A 7 5.21 15.53 1.24
CA ALA A 7 6.17 14.81 2.09
C ALA A 7 6.83 13.68 1.30
N VAL A 8 6.07 12.97 0.45
CA VAL A 8 6.61 11.93 -0.45
C VAL A 8 7.58 12.52 -1.47
N ALA A 9 7.23 13.66 -2.07
CA ALA A 9 8.13 14.35 -3.00
C ALA A 9 9.43 14.81 -2.32
N ALA A 10 9.34 15.34 -1.09
CA ALA A 10 10.50 15.72 -0.29
C ALA A 10 11.36 14.50 0.09
N ALA A 11 10.75 13.40 0.54
CA ALA A 11 11.45 12.15 0.85
C ALA A 11 12.18 11.58 -0.37
N LYS A 12 11.53 11.58 -1.55
CA LYS A 12 12.14 11.15 -2.81
C LYS A 12 13.37 11.98 -3.19
N THR A 13 13.33 13.29 -2.92
CA THR A 13 14.47 14.18 -3.16
C THR A 13 15.63 13.83 -2.23
N LEU A 14 15.37 13.63 -0.94
CA LEU A 14 16.39 13.24 0.05
C LEU A 14 17.00 11.86 -0.25
N LEU A 15 16.21 10.92 -0.77
CA LEU A 15 16.67 9.59 -1.15
C LEU A 15 17.70 9.60 -2.29
N ALA A 16 17.77 10.67 -3.09
CA ALA A 16 18.74 10.78 -4.18
C ALA A 16 20.20 10.94 -3.69
N ASP A 17 20.40 11.41 -2.45
CA ASP A 17 21.72 11.75 -1.89
C ASP A 17 22.29 10.70 -0.92
N VAL A 18 21.60 9.57 -0.79
CA VAL A 18 21.91 8.51 0.17
C VAL A 18 21.89 7.13 -0.49
N THR A 19 22.45 6.12 0.19
CA THR A 19 22.39 4.72 -0.26
C THR A 19 21.43 3.93 0.62
N PRO A 20 20.22 3.60 0.14
CA PRO A 20 19.26 2.80 0.90
C PRO A 20 19.79 1.39 1.21
N ARG A 21 19.45 0.88 2.40
CA ARG A 21 19.80 -0.46 2.89
C ARG A 21 18.56 -1.32 3.15
N GLU A 22 17.49 -0.70 3.61
CA GLU A 22 16.19 -1.34 3.83
C GLU A 22 15.08 -0.32 3.58
N VAL A 23 13.99 -0.77 2.96
CA VAL A 23 12.68 -0.13 3.05
C VAL A 23 11.73 -1.03 3.83
N ARG A 24 11.06 -0.44 4.82
CA ARG A 24 10.09 -1.10 5.68
C ARG A 24 8.75 -0.39 5.58
N VAL A 25 7.71 -1.17 5.41
CA VAL A 25 6.31 -0.73 5.42
C VAL A 25 5.65 -1.33 6.66
N GLU A 26 5.02 -0.49 7.48
CA GLU A 26 4.15 -0.91 8.57
C GLU A 26 2.77 -0.25 8.40
N VAL A 27 1.71 -1.05 8.45
CA VAL A 27 0.33 -0.56 8.47
C VAL A 27 -0.39 -1.15 9.67
N LEU A 28 -0.97 -0.29 10.49
CA LEU A 28 -1.79 -0.62 11.65
C LEU A 28 -3.20 -0.11 11.37
N HIS A 29 -4.06 -1.04 10.98
CA HIS A 29 -5.36 -0.77 10.41
C HIS A 29 -6.48 -1.09 11.43
N PRO A 30 -7.15 -0.07 11.99
CA PRO A 30 -8.38 -0.28 12.76
C PRO A 30 -9.56 -0.61 11.85
N ALA A 31 -10.70 -1.01 12.41
CA ALA A 31 -11.90 -1.23 11.62
C ALA A 31 -12.34 0.06 10.87
N ASP A 32 -12.75 -0.06 9.60
CA ASP A 32 -13.15 1.07 8.75
C ASP A 32 -14.23 1.93 9.40
N GLY A 33 -15.20 1.29 10.08
CA GLY A 33 -16.28 1.98 10.80
C GLY A 33 -15.76 2.93 11.86
N ALA A 34 -14.70 2.56 12.60
CA ALA A 34 -14.08 3.43 13.61
C ALA A 34 -13.39 4.64 12.96
N GLN A 35 -12.85 4.47 11.75
CA GLN A 35 -12.19 5.53 11.00
C GLN A 35 -13.18 6.51 10.37
N LEU A 36 -14.41 6.08 10.06
CA LEU A 36 -15.44 6.88 9.39
C LEU A 36 -16.50 7.46 10.33
N GLN A 37 -16.52 7.05 11.60
CA GLN A 37 -17.58 7.45 12.53
C GLN A 37 -17.70 8.98 12.70
N PHE A 38 -16.58 9.70 12.62
CA PHE A 38 -16.56 11.17 12.69
C PHE A 38 -17.32 11.85 11.52
N ALA A 39 -17.46 11.16 10.39
CA ALA A 39 -18.08 11.71 9.18
C ALA A 39 -19.62 11.63 9.23
N HIS A 40 -20.20 10.92 10.19
CA HIS A 40 -21.66 10.78 10.37
C HIS A 40 -22.39 10.42 9.06
N LEU A 41 -21.79 9.54 8.26
CA LEU A 41 -22.35 9.13 6.98
C LEU A 41 -23.70 8.45 7.17
N GLU A 42 -24.65 8.79 6.31
CA GLU A 42 -25.93 8.08 6.23
C GLU A 42 -25.71 6.64 5.75
N ALA A 43 -26.67 5.76 6.05
CA ALA A 43 -26.66 4.42 5.49
C ALA A 43 -26.69 4.48 3.95
N ALA A 44 -26.00 3.55 3.31
CA ALA A 44 -26.04 3.44 1.86
C ALA A 44 -27.49 3.22 1.38
N SER A 45 -27.89 3.94 0.34
CA SER A 45 -29.19 3.80 -0.31
C SER A 45 -29.35 2.41 -0.95
N ASP A 46 -30.56 1.86 -0.92
CA ASP A 46 -30.95 0.58 -1.52
C ASP A 46 -31.76 0.74 -2.82
N ASP A 47 -31.72 1.93 -3.42
CA ASP A 47 -32.47 2.33 -4.62
C ASP A 47 -31.89 1.83 -5.96
N VAL A 48 -30.80 1.07 -5.92
CA VAL A 48 -30.19 0.46 -7.12
C VAL A 48 -30.93 -0.82 -7.51
N ASP A 49 -31.39 -0.88 -8.76
CA ASP A 49 -32.05 -2.06 -9.31
C ASP A 49 -31.20 -3.35 -9.15
N ALA A 50 -31.84 -4.41 -8.64
CA ALA A 50 -31.16 -5.65 -8.29
C ALA A 50 -30.48 -6.34 -9.48
N ALA A 51 -31.08 -6.27 -10.68
CA ALA A 51 -30.48 -6.86 -11.87
C ALA A 51 -29.23 -6.08 -12.31
N THR A 52 -29.25 -4.76 -12.17
CA THR A 52 -28.10 -3.88 -12.40
C THR A 52 -26.96 -4.19 -11.43
N LEU A 53 -27.26 -4.33 -10.13
CA LEU A 53 -26.28 -4.68 -9.11
C LEU A 53 -25.67 -6.06 -9.36
N ALA A 54 -26.49 -7.06 -9.69
CA ALA A 54 -26.02 -8.41 -10.01
C ALA A 54 -25.10 -8.42 -11.24
N ALA A 55 -25.41 -7.65 -12.28
CA ALA A 55 -24.59 -7.54 -13.48
C ALA A 55 -23.21 -6.91 -13.20
N LEU A 56 -23.15 -5.84 -12.40
CA LEU A 56 -21.89 -5.20 -12.01
C LEU A 56 -21.05 -6.11 -11.11
N THR A 57 -21.67 -6.73 -10.11
CA THR A 57 -21.02 -7.68 -9.20
C THR A 57 -20.44 -8.87 -9.98
N GLY A 58 -21.21 -9.44 -10.92
CA GLY A 58 -20.75 -10.53 -11.77
C GLY A 58 -19.58 -10.15 -12.69
N ARG A 59 -19.49 -8.88 -13.13
CA ARG A 59 -18.32 -8.38 -13.88
C ARG A 59 -17.08 -8.30 -12.99
N SER A 60 -17.20 -7.72 -11.80
CA SER A 60 -16.10 -7.63 -10.84
C SER A 60 -15.59 -9.01 -10.44
N GLN A 61 -16.50 -9.94 -10.19
CA GLN A 61 -16.18 -11.32 -9.84
C GLN A 61 -15.35 -12.01 -10.93
N ARG A 62 -15.75 -11.88 -12.21
CA ARG A 62 -14.96 -12.41 -13.34
C ARG A 62 -13.56 -11.81 -13.41
N SER A 63 -13.42 -10.49 -13.24
CA SER A 63 -12.10 -9.84 -13.21
C SER A 63 -11.22 -10.37 -12.08
N ILE A 64 -11.80 -10.66 -10.91
CA ILE A 64 -11.08 -11.25 -9.78
C ILE A 64 -10.64 -12.67 -10.11
N ASP A 65 -11.55 -13.49 -10.65
CA ASP A 65 -11.27 -14.88 -11.06
C ASP A 65 -10.15 -14.96 -12.11
N GLU A 66 -10.13 -14.03 -13.07
CA GLU A 66 -9.07 -13.92 -14.08
C GLU A 66 -7.72 -13.46 -13.48
N SER A 67 -7.75 -12.67 -12.40
CA SER A 67 -6.54 -12.10 -11.79
C SER A 67 -5.82 -13.05 -10.85
N VAL A 68 -6.59 -13.83 -10.08
CA VAL A 68 -6.10 -14.77 -9.05
C VAL A 68 -6.96 -16.04 -9.07
N PRO A 69 -6.62 -17.04 -9.91
CA PRO A 69 -7.42 -18.25 -10.01
C PRO A 69 -7.28 -19.07 -8.74
N THR A 70 -8.30 -19.03 -7.88
CA THR A 70 -8.35 -19.80 -6.63
C THR A 70 -9.77 -20.24 -6.29
N GLY A 71 -9.90 -21.47 -5.80
CA GLY A 71 -11.13 -21.96 -5.16
C GLY A 71 -11.29 -21.50 -3.71
N ASP A 72 -10.24 -20.93 -3.12
CA ASP A 72 -10.21 -20.53 -1.71
C ASP A 72 -10.76 -19.10 -1.51
N ASP A 73 -11.86 -18.99 -0.77
CA ASP A 73 -12.54 -17.71 -0.48
C ASP A 73 -11.68 -16.76 0.37
N THR A 74 -10.83 -17.29 1.27
CA THR A 74 -9.95 -16.46 2.10
C THR A 74 -8.86 -15.81 1.25
N LEU A 75 -8.23 -16.56 0.34
CA LEU A 75 -7.24 -16.02 -0.60
C LEU A 75 -7.86 -15.04 -1.60
N ARG A 76 -9.11 -15.27 -2.01
CA ARG A 76 -9.87 -14.33 -2.84
C ARG A 76 -10.14 -13.02 -2.10
N LYS A 77 -10.60 -13.06 -0.85
CA LYS A 77 -10.79 -11.88 -0.01
C LYS A 77 -9.48 -11.18 0.33
N LEU A 78 -8.39 -11.93 0.52
CA LEU A 78 -7.04 -11.37 0.71
C LEU A 78 -6.64 -10.54 -0.51
N TRP A 79 -6.90 -11.03 -1.72
CA TRP A 79 -6.64 -10.29 -2.95
C TRP A 79 -7.43 -8.97 -3.01
N THR A 80 -8.75 -9.02 -2.82
CA THR A 80 -9.61 -7.85 -3.04
C THR A 80 -9.53 -6.84 -1.90
N ASN A 81 -9.58 -7.29 -0.65
CA ASN A 81 -9.84 -6.42 0.50
C ASN A 81 -8.55 -5.99 1.21
N VAL A 82 -7.44 -6.73 1.03
CA VAL A 82 -6.18 -6.45 1.72
C VAL A 82 -5.09 -6.04 0.72
N LEU A 83 -4.80 -6.88 -0.28
CA LEU A 83 -3.75 -6.58 -1.25
C LEU A 83 -4.16 -5.40 -2.16
N LEU A 84 -5.31 -5.48 -2.84
CA LEU A 84 -5.80 -4.38 -3.66
C LEU A 84 -6.49 -3.27 -2.86
N GLY A 85 -7.08 -3.60 -1.72
CA GLY A 85 -7.78 -2.63 -0.86
C GLY A 85 -6.85 -1.75 -0.03
N SER A 86 -5.61 -2.18 0.22
CA SER A 86 -4.68 -1.47 1.11
C SER A 86 -3.23 -1.54 0.63
N ILE A 87 -2.61 -2.74 0.61
CA ILE A 87 -1.16 -2.90 0.40
C ILE A 87 -0.69 -2.38 -0.98
N VAL A 88 -1.56 -2.35 -2.00
CA VAL A 88 -1.23 -1.81 -3.33
C VAL A 88 -0.79 -0.35 -3.27
N HIS A 89 -1.28 0.43 -2.31
CA HIS A 89 -0.85 1.80 -2.12
C HIS A 89 0.62 1.88 -1.69
N ASP A 90 1.08 0.93 -0.88
CA ASP A 90 2.46 0.88 -0.39
C ASP A 90 3.41 0.32 -1.45
N ILE A 91 2.94 -0.63 -2.27
CA ILE A 91 3.64 -1.09 -3.47
C ILE A 91 3.88 0.09 -4.42
N ALA A 92 2.82 0.84 -4.74
CA ALA A 92 2.90 2.00 -5.63
C ALA A 92 3.81 3.09 -5.06
N LEU A 93 3.70 3.37 -3.76
CA LEU A 93 4.52 4.37 -3.08
C LEU A 93 6.01 3.97 -3.07
N THR A 94 6.34 2.75 -2.66
CA THR A 94 7.74 2.30 -2.64
C THR A 94 8.33 2.26 -4.06
N ARG A 95 7.55 1.87 -5.08
CA ARG A 95 7.95 2.03 -6.50
C ARG A 95 8.21 3.50 -6.83
N HIS A 96 7.32 4.41 -6.45
CA HIS A 96 7.47 5.84 -6.74
C HIS A 96 8.74 6.44 -6.11
N LEU A 97 9.15 5.93 -4.95
CA LEU A 97 10.39 6.27 -4.25
C LEU A 97 11.65 5.61 -4.87
N GLY A 98 11.51 4.79 -5.92
CA GLY A 98 12.61 4.06 -6.54
C GLY A 98 13.02 2.78 -5.80
N LEU A 99 12.19 2.34 -4.85
CA LEU A 99 12.41 1.19 -3.97
C LEU A 99 11.29 0.16 -4.13
N GLY A 100 10.78 0.00 -5.35
CA GLY A 100 9.68 -0.92 -5.65
C GLY A 100 10.09 -2.38 -5.47
N LEU A 101 9.17 -3.17 -4.91
CA LEU A 101 9.32 -4.62 -4.74
C LEU A 101 9.46 -5.30 -6.10
N ALA A 102 10.61 -5.93 -6.33
CA ALA A 102 10.93 -6.66 -7.56
C ALA A 102 10.78 -8.17 -7.37
N ASP A 103 11.34 -8.71 -6.29
CA ASP A 103 11.30 -10.14 -5.99
C ASP A 103 10.71 -10.39 -4.61
N VAL A 104 9.75 -11.30 -4.53
CA VAL A 104 9.14 -11.73 -3.27
C VAL A 104 9.89 -12.97 -2.78
N ILE A 105 10.53 -12.86 -1.62
CA ILE A 105 11.22 -13.98 -0.97
C ILE A 105 10.21 -14.82 -0.19
N HIS A 106 9.31 -14.17 0.54
CA HIS A 106 8.29 -14.82 1.35
C HIS A 106 7.14 -13.85 1.61
N ALA A 107 5.91 -14.35 1.61
CA ALA A 107 4.76 -13.65 2.15
C ALA A 107 3.80 -14.64 2.81
N ARG A 108 3.13 -14.22 3.89
CA ARG A 108 2.12 -15.03 4.56
C ARG A 108 1.06 -14.16 5.23
N ARG A 109 -0.17 -14.66 5.23
CA ARG A 109 -1.23 -14.19 6.14
C ARG A 109 -1.14 -14.99 7.45
N VAL A 110 -1.31 -14.33 8.58
CA VAL A 110 -1.43 -14.96 9.90
C VAL A 110 -2.67 -14.45 10.64
N GLY A 111 -3.11 -15.22 11.63
CA GLY A 111 -4.31 -14.94 12.43
C GLY A 111 -5.49 -15.84 12.02
N ASP A 112 -6.28 -16.23 13.01
CA ASP A 112 -7.39 -17.17 12.82
C ASP A 112 -8.60 -16.50 12.14
N GLU A 113 -8.79 -15.20 12.42
CA GLU A 113 -9.88 -14.41 11.85
C GLU A 113 -9.42 -13.55 10.67
N PHE A 114 -10.26 -13.41 9.65
CA PHE A 114 -10.01 -12.50 8.53
C PHE A 114 -10.28 -11.05 8.97
N PRO A 115 -9.44 -10.05 8.61
CA PRO A 115 -8.29 -10.16 7.69
C PRO A 115 -7.00 -10.70 8.31
N GLY A 116 -6.80 -10.56 9.63
CA GLY A 116 -5.57 -10.96 10.31
C GLY A 116 -4.40 -10.01 10.01
N SER A 117 -3.18 -10.54 9.92
CA SER A 117 -1.99 -9.77 9.52
C SER A 117 -1.31 -10.37 8.30
N VAL A 118 -0.66 -9.56 7.49
CA VAL A 118 0.16 -9.98 6.35
C VAL A 118 1.60 -9.56 6.60
N PHE A 119 2.51 -10.52 6.51
CA PHE A 119 3.95 -10.27 6.55
C PHE A 119 4.57 -10.64 5.23
N ALA A 120 5.41 -9.78 4.68
CA ALA A 120 6.16 -10.07 3.47
C ALA A 120 7.58 -9.54 3.54
N ALA A 121 8.49 -10.25 2.86
CA ALA A 121 9.87 -9.88 2.68
C ALA A 121 10.28 -10.14 1.23
N GLY A 122 11.15 -9.30 0.71
CA GLY A 122 11.60 -9.34 -0.67
C GLY A 122 12.78 -8.43 -0.91
N THR A 123 13.07 -8.20 -2.18
CA THR A 123 14.11 -7.26 -2.63
C THR A 123 13.57 -6.31 -3.68
N THR A 124 14.12 -5.11 -3.68
CA THR A 124 13.87 -4.12 -4.73
C THR A 124 14.71 -4.43 -5.98
N GLY A 125 14.41 -3.76 -7.09
CA GLY A 125 15.18 -3.94 -8.35
C GLY A 125 16.67 -3.55 -8.26
N ASN A 126 17.06 -2.79 -7.24
CA ASN A 126 18.45 -2.44 -6.93
C ASN A 126 19.03 -3.24 -5.74
N GLY A 127 18.35 -4.32 -5.31
CA GLY A 127 18.85 -5.25 -4.28
C GLY A 127 18.71 -4.76 -2.84
N VAL A 128 17.93 -3.70 -2.59
CA VAL A 128 17.61 -3.21 -1.24
C VAL A 128 16.59 -4.15 -0.60
N ALA A 129 16.75 -4.44 0.70
CA ALA A 129 15.79 -5.25 1.42
C ALA A 129 14.43 -4.54 1.50
N TRP A 130 13.34 -5.26 1.20
CA TRP A 130 11.98 -4.74 1.25
C TRP A 130 11.16 -5.58 2.23
N ASN A 131 10.58 -4.94 3.25
CA ASN A 131 9.81 -5.61 4.30
C ASN A 131 8.44 -4.96 4.49
N LEU A 132 7.42 -5.78 4.76
CA LEU A 132 6.05 -5.36 5.05
C LEU A 132 5.51 -6.07 6.29
N GLY A 133 4.92 -5.30 7.19
CA GLY A 133 3.98 -5.75 8.20
C GLY A 133 2.66 -4.98 8.08
N TRP A 134 1.62 -5.66 7.62
CA TRP A 134 0.26 -5.10 7.57
C TRP A 134 -0.59 -5.80 8.61
N HIS A 135 -1.28 -5.04 9.46
CA HIS A 135 -2.02 -5.56 10.59
C HIS A 135 -3.43 -5.01 10.61
N PHE A 136 -4.43 -5.88 10.50
CA PHE A 136 -5.78 -5.54 10.91
C PHE A 136 -5.94 -5.80 12.41
N ILE A 137 -6.23 -4.75 13.17
CA ILE A 137 -6.46 -4.82 14.60
C ILE A 137 -7.71 -3.96 14.87
N ALA A 138 -8.87 -4.60 14.97
CA ALA A 138 -10.18 -3.91 14.97
C ALA A 138 -10.23 -2.72 15.94
N ASP A 139 -9.71 -2.91 17.16
CA ASP A 139 -9.71 -1.93 18.25
C ASP A 139 -8.40 -1.12 18.35
N TYR A 140 -7.58 -1.08 17.28
CA TYR A 140 -6.38 -0.25 17.29
C TYR A 140 -6.76 1.24 17.41
N PRO A 141 -6.05 2.03 18.23
CA PRO A 141 -6.53 3.37 18.60
C PRO A 141 -6.57 4.37 17.44
N GLU A 142 -5.67 4.24 16.47
CA GLU A 142 -5.57 5.17 15.34
C GLU A 142 -4.94 4.47 14.14
N TYR A 143 -5.48 4.69 12.94
CA TYR A 143 -4.81 4.22 11.72
C TYR A 143 -3.40 4.81 11.66
N ARG A 144 -2.41 3.94 11.47
CA ARG A 144 -1.03 4.37 11.25
C ARG A 144 -0.43 3.60 10.11
N GLU A 145 0.11 4.33 9.16
CA GLU A 145 0.96 3.75 8.13
C GLU A 145 2.31 4.45 8.15
N THR A 146 3.38 3.66 8.06
CA THR A 146 4.76 4.15 8.13
C THR A 146 5.61 3.50 7.06
N ILE A 147 6.30 4.32 6.27
CA ILE A 147 7.34 3.91 5.34
C ILE A 147 8.68 4.40 5.89
N THR A 148 9.52 3.47 6.29
CA THR A 148 10.86 3.77 6.84
C THR A 148 11.91 3.30 5.85
N VAL A 149 12.80 4.18 5.45
CA VAL A 149 13.99 3.85 4.65
C VAL A 149 15.22 4.07 5.51
N HIS A 150 15.90 2.98 5.85
CA HIS A 150 17.23 3.03 6.46
C HIS A 150 18.27 3.13 5.36
N HIS A 151 19.22 4.04 5.53
CA HIS A 151 20.30 4.26 4.56
C HIS A 151 21.65 4.35 5.28
N ASP A 152 22.72 4.49 4.50
CA ASP A 152 24.10 4.57 4.96
C ASP A 152 24.42 5.69 5.98
N LYS A 153 23.57 6.72 6.07
CA LYS A 153 23.79 7.92 6.89
C LYS A 153 22.69 8.18 7.93
N GLY A 154 21.65 7.34 8.00
CA GLY A 154 20.48 7.65 8.81
C GLY A 154 19.20 6.95 8.40
N THR A 155 18.07 7.61 8.68
CA THR A 155 16.72 7.13 8.39
C THR A 155 15.83 8.25 7.85
N ILE A 156 15.07 7.93 6.80
CA ILE A 156 13.96 8.76 6.30
C ILE A 156 12.67 8.01 6.57
N GLU A 157 11.70 8.64 7.20
CA GLU A 157 10.43 8.05 7.60
C GLU A 157 9.26 8.93 7.12
N LEU A 158 8.27 8.31 6.48
CA LEU A 158 6.99 8.91 6.15
C LEU A 158 5.93 8.27 7.03
N ARG A 159 5.16 9.07 7.77
CA ARG A 159 4.04 8.60 8.57
C ARG A 159 2.74 9.22 8.07
N PHE A 160 1.88 8.38 7.50
CA PHE A 160 0.55 8.76 7.04
C PHE A 160 -0.47 8.61 8.17
N ALA A 161 -1.41 9.55 8.20
CA ALA A 161 -2.54 9.56 9.11
C ALA A 161 -3.74 8.81 8.51
N THR A 162 -4.84 8.76 9.27
CA THR A 162 -6.12 8.16 8.83
C THR A 162 -6.56 8.70 7.47
N PRO A 163 -6.79 7.85 6.45
CA PRO A 163 -6.97 8.27 5.06
C PRO A 163 -8.27 9.06 4.81
N TYR A 164 -9.24 8.99 5.71
CA TYR A 164 -10.52 9.66 5.59
C TYR A 164 -10.56 11.07 6.19
N VAL A 165 -9.55 11.44 6.99
CA VAL A 165 -9.50 12.76 7.62
C VAL A 165 -8.88 13.76 6.65
N LEU A 166 -9.70 14.72 6.21
CA LEU A 166 -9.24 15.79 5.33
C LEU A 166 -8.15 16.63 6.01
N ASN A 167 -7.12 16.99 5.24
CA ASN A 167 -5.99 17.81 5.68
C ASN A 167 -5.20 17.25 6.88
N ALA A 168 -5.28 15.94 7.16
CA ALA A 168 -4.35 15.31 8.09
C ALA A 168 -2.98 15.16 7.39
N PRO A 169 -1.95 15.93 7.77
CA PRO A 169 -0.71 15.96 7.01
C PRO A 169 0.12 14.69 7.24
N THR A 170 0.71 14.18 6.18
CA THR A 170 1.80 13.21 6.27
C THR A 170 3.00 13.85 6.99
N VAL A 171 3.56 13.15 7.96
CA VAL A 171 4.78 13.58 8.66
C VAL A 171 5.99 12.97 7.96
N LEU A 172 6.90 13.83 7.49
CA LEU A 172 8.24 13.42 7.08
C LEU A 172 9.20 13.60 8.27
N ARG A 173 9.82 12.52 8.71
CA ARG A 173 10.83 12.53 9.76
C ARG A 173 12.17 12.06 9.22
N VAL A 174 13.22 12.82 9.47
CA VAL A 174 14.57 12.52 8.98
C VAL A 174 15.53 12.50 10.16
N SER A 175 16.23 11.38 10.32
CA SER A 175 17.25 11.20 11.36
C SER A 175 18.61 11.06 10.71
N THR A 176 19.56 11.93 11.07
CA THR A 176 20.92 11.96 10.52
C THR A 176 21.94 12.11 11.63
N GLY A 177 23.12 11.52 11.43
CA GLY A 177 24.32 11.85 12.20
C GLY A 177 25.19 12.88 11.49
N ASP A 178 26.15 13.45 12.21
CA ASP A 178 27.27 14.22 11.62
C ASP A 178 28.63 13.83 12.22
N ASP A 179 29.70 14.43 11.69
CA ASP A 179 31.08 14.17 12.11
C ASP A 179 31.40 14.71 13.53
N GLN A 180 30.48 15.46 14.14
CA GLN A 180 30.61 15.99 15.51
C GLN A 180 29.94 15.08 16.56
N LEU A 181 29.58 13.85 16.18
CA LEU A 181 28.84 12.90 17.02
C LEU A 181 27.46 13.42 17.42
N ILE A 182 26.88 14.33 16.62
CA ILE A 182 25.52 14.81 16.83
C ILE A 182 24.55 13.83 16.19
N SER A 183 23.46 13.57 16.90
CA SER A 183 22.27 12.93 16.35
C SER A 183 21.21 14.01 16.17
N GLN A 184 20.81 14.27 14.93
CA GLN A 184 19.76 15.23 14.60
C GLN A 184 18.52 14.50 14.09
N VAL A 185 17.36 14.97 14.54
CA VAL A 185 16.05 14.55 14.03
C VAL A 185 15.30 15.80 13.60
N SER A 186 14.79 15.82 12.37
CA SER A 186 13.87 16.83 11.88
C SER A 186 12.51 16.21 11.54
N GLU A 187 11.46 16.99 11.72
CA GLU A 187 10.09 16.65 11.32
C GLU A 187 9.51 17.77 10.48
N GLN A 188 8.82 17.41 9.40
CA GLN A 188 8.21 18.33 8.44
C GLN A 188 6.80 17.85 8.10
N THR A 189 5.89 18.82 7.95
CA THR A 189 4.50 18.62 7.52
C THR A 189 4.09 19.73 6.57
N TRP A 190 3.12 19.44 5.69
CA TRP A 190 2.54 20.42 4.76
C TRP A 190 1.02 20.52 4.97
N PRO A 191 0.56 21.11 6.09
CA PRO A 191 -0.86 21.06 6.47
C PRO A 191 -1.79 21.85 5.54
N GLN A 192 -1.27 22.70 4.66
CA GLN A 192 -2.04 23.47 3.67
C GLN A 192 -2.07 22.83 2.28
N GLU A 193 -1.40 21.70 2.09
CA GLU A 193 -1.31 20.99 0.81
C GLU A 193 -1.90 19.58 0.98
N GLU A 194 -2.83 19.22 0.11
CA GLU A 194 -3.54 17.93 0.21
C GLU A 194 -3.26 17.08 -1.04
N ALA A 195 -2.94 15.80 -0.82
CA ALA A 195 -2.45 14.88 -1.86
C ALA A 195 -3.53 14.55 -2.90
N PHE A 196 -4.79 14.41 -2.49
CA PHE A 196 -5.93 14.19 -3.38
C PHE A 196 -6.22 15.42 -4.26
N GLU A 197 -6.17 16.65 -3.75
CA GLU A 197 -6.30 17.88 -4.54
C GLU A 197 -5.20 17.96 -5.61
N ARG A 198 -3.96 17.64 -5.23
CA ARG A 198 -2.82 17.61 -6.16
C ARG A 198 -2.95 16.53 -7.23
N GLU A 199 -3.52 15.38 -6.89
CA GLU A 199 -3.88 14.33 -7.86
C GLU A 199 -4.97 14.80 -8.85
N LEU A 200 -6.00 15.49 -8.37
CA LEU A 200 -7.05 16.07 -9.23
C LEU A 200 -6.48 17.13 -10.19
N ARG A 201 -5.55 17.98 -9.72
CA ARG A 201 -4.83 18.94 -10.58
C ARG A 201 -3.98 18.20 -11.63
N SER A 202 -3.34 17.10 -11.25
CA SER A 202 -2.56 16.26 -12.17
C SER A 202 -3.45 15.62 -13.25
N LEU A 203 -4.65 15.17 -12.87
CA LEU A 203 -5.65 14.68 -13.82
C LEU A 203 -6.10 15.78 -14.79
N LEU A 204 -6.29 17.02 -14.32
CA LEU A 204 -6.60 18.15 -15.20
C LEU A 204 -5.47 18.43 -16.19
N THR A 205 -4.21 18.36 -15.75
CA THR A 205 -3.04 18.47 -16.64
C THR A 205 -3.06 17.39 -17.72
N LEU A 206 -3.33 16.13 -17.36
CA LEU A 206 -3.45 15.03 -18.31
C LEU A 206 -4.58 15.27 -19.31
N ALA A 207 -5.78 15.65 -18.84
CA ALA A 207 -6.94 15.92 -19.69
C ALA A 207 -6.69 17.09 -20.66
N SER A 208 -5.81 18.02 -20.30
CA SER A 208 -5.41 19.16 -21.13
C SER A 208 -4.27 18.84 -22.11
N GLY A 209 -3.85 17.57 -22.21
CA GLY A 209 -2.77 17.12 -23.11
C GLY A 209 -1.36 17.23 -22.52
N GLY A 210 -1.23 17.56 -21.23
CA GLY A 210 0.04 17.52 -20.52
C GLY A 210 0.44 16.09 -20.11
N THR A 211 1.66 15.94 -19.62
CA THR A 211 2.17 14.68 -19.06
C THR A 211 2.49 14.92 -17.59
N PRO A 212 1.54 14.68 -16.66
CA PRO A 212 1.81 14.88 -15.24
C PRO A 212 2.77 13.81 -14.70
N ASP A 213 3.46 14.15 -13.63
CA ASP A 213 4.21 13.19 -12.83
C ASP A 213 3.27 12.25 -12.07
N GLY A 214 3.76 11.05 -11.73
CA GLY A 214 3.04 10.06 -10.92
C GLY A 214 2.64 8.80 -11.70
N SER A 215 1.60 8.13 -11.21
CA SER A 215 1.19 6.81 -11.71
C SER A 215 0.63 6.88 -13.13
N SER A 216 1.22 6.10 -14.02
CA SER A 216 0.72 5.83 -15.38
C SER A 216 0.07 4.46 -15.46
N ILE A 217 -0.63 4.16 -16.56
CA ILE A 217 -1.15 2.79 -16.82
C ILE A 217 -0.03 1.74 -16.72
N ARG A 218 1.16 2.06 -17.22
CA ARG A 218 2.33 1.18 -17.11
C ARG A 218 2.75 0.96 -15.66
N ALA A 219 2.77 2.03 -14.86
CA ALA A 219 3.11 1.96 -13.44
C ALA A 219 2.08 1.12 -12.66
N ALA A 220 0.79 1.36 -12.89
CA ALA A 220 -0.28 0.57 -12.29
C ALA A 220 -0.20 -0.93 -12.64
N ARG A 221 0.21 -1.27 -13.87
CA ARG A 221 0.45 -2.66 -14.27
C ARG A 221 1.65 -3.29 -13.54
N GLN A 222 2.68 -2.51 -13.24
CA GLN A 222 3.81 -2.97 -12.44
C GLN A 222 3.37 -3.24 -10.99
N ASP A 223 2.59 -2.32 -10.40
CA ASP A 223 2.07 -2.48 -9.04
C ASP A 223 1.17 -3.72 -8.92
N LEU A 224 0.31 -3.94 -9.93
CA LEU A 224 -0.53 -5.12 -10.00
C LEU A 224 0.31 -6.42 -10.07
N ALA A 225 1.39 -6.43 -10.85
CA ALA A 225 2.27 -7.59 -10.95
C ALA A 225 2.97 -7.90 -9.61
N SER A 226 3.46 -6.89 -8.90
CA SER A 226 4.04 -7.05 -7.56
C SER A 226 2.98 -7.53 -6.54
N ALA A 227 1.75 -7.01 -6.60
CA ALA A 227 0.65 -7.48 -5.77
C ALA A 227 0.31 -8.95 -6.05
N GLN A 228 0.29 -9.36 -7.33
CA GLN A 228 0.08 -10.76 -7.71
C GLN A 228 1.22 -11.65 -7.21
N ALA A 229 2.46 -11.20 -7.25
CA ALA A 229 3.60 -11.94 -6.70
C ALA A 229 3.45 -12.17 -5.18
N LEU A 230 3.05 -11.13 -4.43
CA LEU A 230 2.74 -11.26 -3.00
C LEU A 230 1.59 -12.23 -2.75
N TRP A 231 0.53 -12.16 -3.55
CA TRP A 231 -0.60 -13.07 -3.44
C TRP A 231 -0.17 -14.53 -3.65
N ARG A 232 0.62 -14.83 -4.69
CA ARG A 232 1.14 -16.18 -4.97
C ARG A 232 2.00 -16.70 -3.81
N ALA A 233 2.83 -15.84 -3.22
CA ALA A 233 3.64 -16.20 -2.07
C ALA A 233 2.78 -16.51 -0.83
N CYS A 234 1.72 -15.73 -0.57
CA CYS A 234 0.74 -16.02 0.47
C CYS A 234 0.01 -17.34 0.24
N ALA A 235 -0.43 -17.62 -1.01
CA ALA A 235 -1.06 -18.88 -1.38
C ALA A 235 -0.13 -20.08 -1.15
N THR A 236 1.13 -19.96 -1.58
CA THR A 236 2.17 -20.97 -1.37
C THR A 236 2.40 -21.22 0.13
N SER A 237 2.48 -20.16 0.94
CA SER A 237 2.63 -20.29 2.39
C SER A 237 1.40 -20.94 3.06
N ALA A 238 0.23 -20.88 2.43
CA ALA A 238 -0.99 -21.55 2.89
C ALA A 238 -1.12 -22.99 2.37
N GLY A 239 -0.15 -23.50 1.61
CA GLY A 239 -0.21 -24.84 1.00
C GLY A 239 -1.17 -24.93 -0.19
N ILE A 240 -1.48 -23.81 -0.84
CA ILE A 240 -2.35 -23.73 -2.01
C ILE A 240 -1.49 -23.46 -3.25
N ASP A 241 -1.64 -24.30 -4.26
CA ASP A 241 -0.98 -24.12 -5.54
C ASP A 241 -1.59 -22.90 -6.26
N ALA A 242 -0.77 -21.86 -6.44
CA ALA A 242 -1.16 -20.59 -7.01
C ALA A 242 -1.39 -20.64 -8.54
N GLU A 243 -0.98 -21.71 -9.23
CA GLU A 243 -1.22 -21.90 -10.67
C GLU A 243 -2.51 -22.68 -10.98
N THR A 244 -2.89 -23.60 -10.09
CA THR A 244 -4.08 -24.47 -10.30
C THR A 244 -5.24 -24.16 -9.35
N GLY A 245 -5.01 -23.36 -8.29
CA GLY A 245 -5.99 -23.07 -7.26
C GLY A 245 -6.36 -24.30 -6.41
N SER A 246 -5.57 -25.37 -6.48
CA SER A 246 -5.79 -26.63 -5.76
C SER A 246 -4.85 -26.77 -4.55
N ALA A 247 -5.20 -27.63 -3.59
CA ALA A 247 -4.29 -27.93 -2.48
C ALA A 247 -2.99 -28.53 -3.03
N ALA A 248 -1.84 -27.99 -2.64
CA ALA A 248 -0.55 -28.51 -3.03
C ALA A 248 -0.45 -29.96 -2.56
N THR A 249 -0.30 -30.91 -3.49
CA THR A 249 -0.17 -32.32 -3.14
C THR A 249 1.22 -32.52 -2.55
N HIS A 250 1.34 -32.54 -1.23
CA HIS A 250 2.59 -32.90 -0.56
C HIS A 250 2.83 -34.41 -0.74
N ALA A 251 3.93 -34.76 -1.43
CA ALA A 251 4.53 -36.08 -1.43
C ALA A 251 5.67 -36.14 -0.41
#